data_AF-A0A4Q3TF74-F1
#
_entry.id   AF-A0A4Q3TF74-F1
#
_cell.length_a   1.000
_cell.length_b   1.000
_cell.length_c   1.000
_cell.angle_alpha   90.00
_cell.angle_beta   90.00
_cell.angle_gamma   90.00
#
_symmetry.space_group_name_H-M   'P 1'
#
loop_
_entity.id
_entity.type
_entity.pdbx_description
1 polymer ?
#
loop_
_entity_poly.entity_id
_entity_poly.type
_entity_poly.pdbx_seq_one_letter_code
_entity_poly.pdbx_strand_id
1 'polypeptide(L)'
;MGADPRSSIFYNRVKGELEEALGSLGFSTLVIARPSFLAGDREALGQPLRSGEKLALNVSRWLAPLIPANLKSIPAKAVANALLQTVPVTAGKTVLLSGQMRRT
;
A
#
# COMPACT_ATOMS: atom_id res chain seq x y z
N MET A 1 1.54 2.64 -4.64
CA MET A 1 1.61 3.37 -5.93
C MET A 1 0.84 4.68 -5.79
N GLY A 2 1.20 5.72 -6.54
CA GLY A 2 0.34 6.89 -6.71
C GLY A 2 0.64 8.12 -5.84
N ALA A 3 1.39 8.03 -4.75
CA ALA A 3 1.77 9.24 -4.00
C ALA A 3 2.80 10.05 -4.79
N ASP A 4 2.37 11.21 -5.30
CA ASP A 4 3.15 12.15 -6.10
C ASP A 4 2.63 13.57 -5.84
N PRO A 5 3.42 14.47 -5.22
CA PRO A 5 2.99 15.84 -4.91
C PRO A 5 2.67 16.67 -6.17
N ARG A 6 3.09 16.23 -7.35
CA ARG A 6 2.79 16.89 -8.64
C ARG A 6 1.58 16.28 -9.37
N SER A 7 0.90 15.31 -8.76
CA SER A 7 -0.26 14.66 -9.37
C SER A 7 -1.46 15.60 -9.55
N SER A 8 -2.14 15.51 -10.69
CA SER A 8 -3.44 16.16 -10.90
C SER A 8 -4.56 15.51 -10.08
N ILE A 9 -4.44 14.20 -9.79
CA ILE A 9 -5.36 13.45 -8.93
C ILE A 9 -5.14 13.89 -7.47
N PHE A 10 -6.17 14.45 -6.84
CA PHE A 10 -6.13 15.02 -5.48
C PHE A 10 -5.58 14.04 -4.43
N TYR A 11 -6.11 12.80 -4.39
CA TYR A 11 -5.67 11.80 -3.41
C TYR A 11 -4.16 11.52 -3.50
N ASN A 12 -3.66 11.33 -4.71
CA ASN A 12 -2.26 11.07 -5.02
C ASN A 12 -1.36 12.24 -4.63
N ARG A 13 -1.83 13.47 -4.89
CA ARG A 13 -1.13 14.71 -4.51
C ARG A 13 -0.99 14.85 -3.00
N VAL A 14 -2.10 14.77 -2.27
CA VAL A 14 -2.11 14.87 -0.80
C VAL A 14 -1.22 13.80 -0.17
N LYS A 15 -1.24 12.58 -0.69
CA LYS A 15 -0.33 11.53 -0.20
C LYS A 15 1.13 11.84 -0.51
N GLY A 16 1.44 12.38 -1.69
CA GLY A 16 2.80 12.79 -2.03
C GLY A 16 3.32 13.92 -1.14
N GLU A 17 2.54 14.98 -0.97
CA GLU A 17 2.86 16.13 -0.09
C GLU A 17 3.08 15.68 1.35
N LEU A 18 2.23 14.78 1.86
CA LEU A 18 2.40 14.21 3.20
C LEU A 18 3.72 13.45 3.35
N GLU A 19 4.10 12.64 2.36
CA GLU A 19 5.35 11.88 2.41
C GLU A 19 6.61 12.79 2.36
N GLU A 20 6.53 13.93 1.67
CA GLU A 20 7.57 14.96 1.70
C GLU A 20 7.63 15.64 3.06
N ALA A 21 6.48 16.09 3.58
CA ALA A 21 6.39 16.73 4.89
C ALA A 21 6.93 15.82 6.00
N LEU A 22 6.54 14.54 6.03
CA LEU A 22 7.07 13.56 6.99
C LEU A 22 8.60 13.37 6.85
N GLY A 23 9.13 13.43 5.62
CA GLY A 23 10.56 13.37 5.38
C GLY A 23 11.34 14.54 5.97
N SER A 24 10.72 15.73 6.05
CA SER A 24 11.34 16.94 6.61
C SER A 24 11.37 16.99 8.14
N LEU A 25 10.61 16.12 8.83
CA LEU A 25 10.52 16.12 10.31
C LEU A 25 11.76 15.53 11.00
N GLY A 26 12.66 14.86 10.26
CA GLY A 26 13.95 14.41 10.82
C GLY A 26 13.85 13.20 11.74
N PHE A 27 12.89 12.29 11.54
CA PHE A 27 12.84 11.03 12.27
C PHE A 27 14.13 10.21 12.08
N SER A 28 14.60 9.56 13.14
CA SER A 28 15.70 8.58 13.06
C SER A 28 15.36 7.41 12.12
N THR A 29 14.08 7.05 12.05
CA THR A 29 13.54 6.03 11.17
C THR A 29 12.17 6.46 10.63
N LEU A 30 12.01 6.43 9.30
CA LEU A 30 10.74 6.69 8.63
C LEU A 30 10.50 5.62 7.55
N VAL A 31 9.53 4.73 7.80
CA VAL A 31 9.11 3.71 6.83
C VAL A 31 7.76 4.09 6.24
N ILE A 32 7.70 4.25 4.93
CA ILE A 32 6.48 4.60 4.20
C ILE A 32 6.01 3.42 3.38
N ALA A 33 4.92 2.78 3.80
CA ALA A 33 4.28 1.73 3.02
C ALA A 33 3.37 2.33 1.93
N ARG A 34 3.63 1.96 0.66
CA ARG A 34 2.81 2.31 -0.51
C ARG A 34 2.12 1.06 -1.08
N PRO A 35 1.15 0.47 -0.36
CA PRO A 35 0.43 -0.70 -0.85
C PRO A 35 -0.36 -0.38 -2.11
N SER A 36 -0.75 -1.44 -2.81
CA SER A 36 -1.80 -1.41 -3.82
C SER A 36 -3.15 -1.55 -3.11
N PHE A 37 -4.19 -2.00 -3.81
CA PHE A 37 -5.48 -2.25 -3.19
C PHE A 37 -5.36 -3.28 -2.05
N LEU A 38 -5.79 -2.92 -0.84
CA LEU A 38 -5.77 -3.84 0.30
C LEU A 38 -6.87 -4.88 0.12
N ALA A 39 -6.45 -6.15 0.06
CA ALA A 39 -7.31 -7.31 0.13
C ALA A 39 -7.53 -7.69 1.60
N GLY A 40 -8.79 -7.84 2.01
CA GLY A 40 -9.15 -8.22 3.37
C GLY A 40 -10.65 -8.40 3.48
N ASP A 41 -11.06 -9.18 4.48
CA ASP A 41 -12.46 -9.39 4.78
C ASP A 41 -13.04 -8.13 5.43
N ARG A 42 -13.79 -7.36 4.64
CA ARG A 42 -14.39 -6.10 5.09
C ARG A 42 -15.58 -6.33 6.02
N GLU A 43 -16.21 -7.51 5.97
CA GLU A 43 -17.27 -7.89 6.91
C GLU A 43 -16.70 -7.99 8.33
N ALA A 44 -15.50 -8.57 8.50
CA ALA A 44 -14.82 -8.66 9.79
C ALA A 44 -14.45 -7.29 10.39
N LEU A 45 -14.43 -6.22 9.58
CA LEU A 45 -14.11 -4.85 10.00
C LEU A 45 -15.37 -3.97 10.16
N GLY A 46 -16.57 -4.54 10.02
CA GLY A 46 -17.84 -3.79 10.08
C GLY A 46 -18.01 -2.76 8.97
N GLN A 47 -17.25 -2.87 7.89
CA GLN A 47 -17.30 -1.93 6.78
C GLN A 47 -18.34 -2.38 5.75
N PRO A 48 -19.14 -1.45 5.18
CA PRO A 48 -20.10 -1.80 4.15
C PRO A 48 -19.38 -2.43 2.95
N LEU A 49 -19.84 -3.62 2.55
CA LEU A 49 -19.39 -4.29 1.33
C LEU A 49 -19.58 -3.33 0.16
N ARG A 50 -18.51 -3.01 -0.57
CA ARG A 50 -18.64 -2.23 -1.80
C ARG A 50 -19.20 -3.16 -2.86
N SER A 51 -20.45 -2.94 -3.27
CA SER A 51 -21.12 -3.64 -4.37
C SER A 51 -20.20 -3.65 -5.60
N GLY A 52 -19.58 -4.81 -5.89
CA GLY A 52 -18.58 -4.97 -6.94
C GLY A 52 -17.32 -5.75 -6.54
N GLU A 53 -17.06 -5.94 -5.24
CA GLU A 53 -15.83 -6.62 -4.76
C GLU A 53 -15.68 -8.07 -5.21
N LYS A 54 -16.76 -8.86 -5.22
CA LYS A 54 -16.69 -10.27 -5.64
C LYS A 54 -16.37 -10.41 -7.13
N LEU A 55 -16.90 -9.53 -7.98
CA LEU A 55 -16.65 -9.54 -9.42
C LEU A 55 -15.21 -9.08 -9.73
N ALA A 56 -14.75 -8.01 -9.06
CA ALA A 56 -13.39 -7.49 -9.21
C ALA A 56 -12.32 -8.46 -8.68
N LEU A 57 -12.60 -9.17 -7.57
CA LEU A 57 -11.72 -10.22 -7.05
C LEU A 57 -11.60 -11.41 -8.02
N ASN A 58 -12.70 -11.86 -8.62
CA ASN A 58 -12.66 -12.97 -9.57
C ASN A 58 -11.95 -12.59 -10.89
N VAL A 59 -12.22 -11.41 -11.44
CA VAL A 59 -11.56 -10.91 -12.66
C VAL A 59 -10.06 -10.68 -12.42
N SER A 60 -9.69 -10.11 -11.27
CA SER A 60 -8.28 -9.90 -10.93
C SER A 60 -7.52 -11.20 -10.66
N ARG A 61 -8.20 -12.27 -10.23
CA ARG A 61 -7.60 -13.61 -10.06
C ARG A 61 -7.29 -14.27 -11.41
N TRP A 62 -8.14 -14.07 -12.41
CA TRP A 62 -7.92 -14.59 -13.76
C TRP A 62 -6.83 -13.81 -14.52
N LEU A 63 -6.78 -12.48 -14.36
CA LEU A 63 -5.74 -11.61 -14.94
C LEU A 63 -4.44 -11.56 -14.10
N ALA A 64 -4.39 -12.29 -12.98
CA ALA A 64 -3.26 -12.28 -12.05
C ALA A 64 -1.88 -12.55 -12.68
N PRO A 65 -1.68 -13.42 -13.69
CA PRO A 65 -0.34 -13.63 -14.24
C PRO A 65 0.18 -12.42 -15.04
N LEU A 66 -0.70 -11.54 -15.53
CA LEU A 66 -0.34 -10.39 -16.37
C LEU A 66 -0.22 -9.08 -15.59
N ILE A 67 -0.73 -9.01 -14.36
CA ILE A 67 -0.72 -7.78 -13.55
C ILE A 67 0.65 -7.63 -12.86
N PRO A 68 1.35 -6.48 -13.00
CA PRO A 68 2.57 -6.20 -12.25
C PRO A 68 2.38 -6.36 -10.73
N ALA A 69 3.38 -6.91 -10.03
CA ALA A 69 3.28 -7.22 -8.60
C ALA A 69 2.85 -6.03 -7.72
N ASN A 70 3.26 -4.81 -8.11
CA ASN A 70 2.91 -3.56 -7.43
C ASN A 70 1.46 -3.09 -7.63
N LEU A 71 0.71 -3.72 -8.54
CA LEU A 71 -0.68 -3.37 -8.86
C LEU A 71 -1.68 -4.43 -8.39
N LYS A 72 -1.24 -5.69 -8.17
CA LYS A 72 -2.08 -6.75 -7.61
C LYS A 72 -2.62 -6.35 -6.23
N SER A 73 -3.82 -6.76 -5.84
CA SER A 73 -4.38 -6.50 -4.49
C SER A 73 -3.62 -7.24 -3.38
N ILE A 74 -3.11 -6.53 -2.38
CA ILE A 74 -2.20 -7.06 -1.33
C ILE A 74 -2.95 -7.35 -0.02
N PRO A 75 -2.77 -8.52 0.62
CA PRO A 75 -3.37 -8.79 1.92
C PRO A 75 -2.91 -7.79 2.99
N ALA A 76 -3.81 -7.32 3.84
CA ALA A 76 -3.45 -6.42 4.96
C ALA A 76 -2.37 -7.03 5.88
N LYS A 77 -2.44 -8.34 6.13
CA LYS A 77 -1.43 -9.08 6.90
C LYS A 77 -0.01 -8.97 6.32
N ALA A 78 0.12 -8.97 4.98
CA ALA A 78 1.42 -8.84 4.33
C ALA A 78 2.04 -7.45 4.55
N VAL A 79 1.21 -6.39 4.50
CA VAL A 79 1.65 -5.03 4.82
C VAL A 79 2.10 -4.93 6.28
N ALA A 80 1.33 -5.50 7.21
CA ALA A 80 1.68 -5.51 8.63
C ALA A 80 3.01 -6.25 8.90
N ASN A 81 3.18 -7.44 8.32
CA ASN A 81 4.43 -8.20 8.43
C ASN A 81 5.62 -7.42 7.88
N ALA A 82 5.48 -6.81 6.70
CA ALA A 82 6.55 -6.02 6.10
C ALA A 82 6.96 -4.83 7.00
N LEU A 83 5.99 -4.14 7.60
CA LEU A 83 6.25 -3.06 8.54
C LEU A 83 6.97 -3.55 9.80
N LEU A 84 6.50 -4.65 10.41
CA LEU A 84 7.11 -5.25 11.60
C LEU A 84 8.57 -5.68 11.36
N GLN A 85 8.88 -6.18 10.16
CA GLN A 85 10.24 -6.57 9.80
C GLN A 85 11.13 -5.37 9.45
N THR A 86 10.58 -4.29 8.89
CA THR A 86 11.38 -3.19 8.34
C THR A 86 11.64 -2.07 9.34
N VAL A 87 10.66 -1.70 10.16
CA VAL A 87 10.78 -0.57 11.10
C VAL A 87 11.94 -0.73 12.09
N PRO A 88 12.15 -1.89 12.74
CA PRO A 88 13.19 -2.02 13.77
C PRO A 88 14.63 -1.97 13.22
N VAL A 89 14.82 -2.23 11.92
CA VAL A 89 16.14 -2.40 11.30
C VAL A 89 16.50 -1.28 10.32
N THR A 90 15.60 -0.32 10.11
CA THR A 90 15.81 0.79 9.17
C THR A 90 16.38 2.00 9.91
N ALA A 91 17.45 2.58 9.38
CA ALA A 91 17.90 3.93 9.69
C ALA A 91 17.56 4.88 8.53
N GLY A 92 17.02 6.06 8.84
CA GLY A 92 16.58 7.04 7.84
C GLY A 92 15.24 6.71 7.18
N LYS A 93 15.02 7.25 5.98
CA LYS A 93 13.75 7.14 5.24
C LYS A 93 13.80 5.99 4.23
N THR A 94 12.80 5.13 4.24
CA THR A 94 12.58 4.10 3.21
C THR A 94 11.13 4.04 2.75
N VAL A 95 10.92 3.65 1.49
CA VAL A 95 9.60 3.51 0.89
C VAL A 95 9.41 2.05 0.44
N LEU A 96 8.38 1.39 0.98
CA LEU A 96 8.04 0.00 0.66
C LEU A 96 6.91 -0.04 -0.35
N LEU A 97 7.20 -0.55 -1.55
CA LEU A 97 6.20 -0.78 -2.58
C LEU A 97 5.44 -2.10 -2.34
N SER A 98 4.20 -2.18 -2.84
CA SER A 98 3.34 -3.36 -2.69
C SER A 98 4.02 -4.69 -3.07
N GLY A 99 4.80 -4.72 -4.15
CA GLY A 99 5.54 -5.90 -4.58
C GLY A 99 6.64 -6.35 -3.60
N GLN A 100 7.27 -5.41 -2.89
CA GLN A 100 8.27 -5.71 -1.86
C GLN A 100 7.60 -6.30 -0.62
N MET A 101 6.50 -5.69 -0.17
CA MET A 101 5.72 -6.15 1.00
C MET A 101 5.02 -7.50 0.81
N ARG A 102 4.98 -8.03 -0.40
CA ARG A 102 4.45 -9.38 -0.67
C ARG A 102 5.46 -10.51 -0.44
N ARG A 103 6.75 -10.18 -0.37
CA ARG A 103 7.84 -11.15 -0.29
C ARG A 103 8.28 -11.42 1.16
N THR A 104 7.67 -10.74 2.11
CA THR A 104 7.93 -10.75 3.56
C THR A 104 6.90 -11.59 4.31
#